data_AF-A0A916THD0-F1
#
_entry.id   AF-A0A916THD0-F1
#
_cell.length_a   1.000
_cell.length_b   1.000
_cell.length_c   1.000
_cell.angle_alpha   90.00
_cell.angle_beta   90.00
_cell.angle_gamma   90.00
#
_symmetry.space_group_name_H-M   'P 1'
#
loop_
_entity.id
_entity.type
_entity.pdbx_description
1 polymer ?
#
loop_
_entity_poly.entity_id
_entity_poly.type
_entity_poly.pdbx_seq_one_letter_code
_entity_poly.pdbx_strand_id
1 'polypeptide(L)'
;MDHILNHFESYAALYVLLQSIALWVTQGWWRVLAMVPLVPVLAVVGLVIAASGSGGNVTPILLFFVLPPALIFIVLLLLLYGLLRWRGFAD
;
A
#
# COMPACT_ATOMS: atom_id res chain seq x y z
N MET A 1 15.60 -19.09 0.59
CA MET A 1 14.93 -18.19 1.54
C MET A 1 15.22 -16.74 1.17
N ASP A 2 16.48 -16.41 0.90
CA ASP A 2 16.98 -15.04 0.63
C ASP A 2 16.30 -14.34 -0.56
N HIS A 3 15.99 -15.07 -1.64
CA HIS A 3 15.31 -14.49 -2.81
C HIS A 3 13.87 -14.01 -2.54
N ILE A 4 13.16 -14.64 -1.61
CA ILE A 4 11.77 -14.29 -1.27
C ILE A 4 11.74 -13.03 -0.41
N LEU A 5 12.69 -12.91 0.52
CA LEU A 5 12.86 -11.73 1.37
C LEU A 5 13.25 -10.50 0.54
N ASN A 6 14.17 -10.65 -0.42
CA ASN A 6 14.55 -9.56 -1.33
C ASN A 6 13.36 -9.07 -2.19
N HIS A 7 12.50 -9.99 -2.64
CA HIS A 7 11.27 -9.62 -3.35
C HIS A 7 10.30 -8.85 -2.45
N PHE A 8 10.14 -9.31 -1.22
CA PHE A 8 9.25 -8.70 -0.24
C PHE A 8 9.67 -7.26 0.11
N GLU A 9 10.96 -7.02 0.35
CA GLU A 9 11.50 -5.67 0.58
C GLU A 9 11.28 -4.75 -0.62
N SER A 10 11.42 -5.29 -1.83
CA SER A 10 11.18 -4.55 -3.08
C SER A 10 9.70 -4.13 -3.20
N TYR A 11 8.76 -5.01 -2.86
CA TYR A 11 7.33 -4.69 -2.87
C TYR A 11 6.96 -3.65 -1.82
N ALA A 12 7.56 -3.71 -0.63
CA ALA A 12 7.32 -2.74 0.42
C ALA A 12 7.83 -1.35 0.03
N ALA A 13 9.03 -1.26 -0.54
CA ALA A 13 9.58 0.00 -1.04
C ALA A 13 8.72 0.59 -2.16
N LEU A 14 8.30 -0.24 -3.12
CA LEU A 14 7.38 0.18 -4.19
C LEU A 14 6.03 0.64 -3.66
N TYR A 15 5.48 -0.07 -2.67
CA TYR A 15 4.22 0.31 -2.03
C TYR A 15 4.33 1.69 -1.39
N VAL A 16 5.36 1.93 -0.57
CA VAL A 16 5.56 3.23 0.09
C VAL A 16 5.71 4.36 -0.93
N LEU A 17 6.48 4.13 -2.00
CA LEU A 17 6.68 5.12 -3.06
C LEU A 17 5.35 5.46 -3.76
N LEU A 18 4.62 4.45 -4.24
CA LEU A 18 3.37 4.64 -4.96
C LEU A 18 2.27 5.22 -4.05
N GLN A 19 2.20 4.78 -2.80
CA GLN A 19 1.28 5.31 -1.80
C GLN A 19 1.55 6.79 -1.52
N SER A 20 2.82 7.19 -1.43
CA SER A 20 3.21 8.59 -1.24
C SER A 20 2.85 9.44 -2.46
N ILE A 21 3.13 8.94 -3.67
CA ILE A 21 2.74 9.59 -4.93
C ILE A 21 1.22 9.74 -5.00
N ALA A 22 0.45 8.69 -4.67
CA ALA A 22 -1.00 8.73 -4.68
C ALA A 22 -1.54 9.82 -3.75
N LEU A 23 -1.05 9.91 -2.52
CA LEU A 23 -1.47 10.95 -1.57
C LEU A 23 -1.05 12.36 -2.02
N TRP A 24 0.12 12.50 -2.63
CA TRP A 24 0.63 13.78 -3.11
C TRP A 24 -0.16 14.31 -4.30
N VAL A 25 -0.44 13.44 -5.27
CA VAL A 25 -1.03 13.81 -6.57
C VAL A 25 -2.56 13.91 -6.53
N THR A 26 -3.22 13.15 -5.67
CA THR A 26 -4.68 13.15 -5.54
C THR A 26 -5.19 14.21 -4.56
N GLN A 27 -6.37 14.76 -4.84
CA GLN A 27 -7.07 15.75 -4.01
C GLN A 27 -8.52 15.32 -3.73
N GLY A 28 -9.16 15.95 -2.74
CA GLY A 28 -10.55 15.69 -2.39
C GLY A 28 -10.84 14.20 -2.09
N TRP A 29 -11.92 13.68 -2.68
CA TRP A 29 -12.33 12.29 -2.51
C TRP A 29 -11.30 11.27 -3.04
N TRP A 30 -10.50 11.63 -4.03
CA TRP A 30 -9.43 10.76 -4.53
C TRP A 30 -8.34 10.51 -3.50
N ARG A 31 -8.04 11.52 -2.67
CA ARG A 31 -7.09 11.36 -1.55
C ARG A 31 -7.66 10.45 -0.46
N VAL A 32 -8.96 10.54 -0.19
CA VAL A 32 -9.64 9.62 0.74
C VAL A 32 -9.56 8.18 0.22
N LEU A 33 -9.79 7.97 -1.08
CA LEU A 33 -9.62 6.65 -1.70
C LEU A 33 -8.18 6.15 -1.63
N ALA A 34 -7.19 7.04 -1.80
CA ALA A 34 -5.78 6.69 -1.63
C ALA A 34 -5.44 6.26 -0.20
N MET A 35 -6.23 6.63 0.81
CA MET A 35 -6.04 6.18 2.20
C MET A 35 -6.59 4.79 2.49
N VAL A 36 -7.53 4.27 1.68
CA VAL A 36 -8.10 2.92 1.88
C VAL A 36 -7.04 1.83 2.01
N PRO A 37 -6.05 1.71 1.09
CA PRO A 37 -5.01 0.68 1.20
C PRO A 37 -4.06 0.88 2.40
N LEU A 38 -3.98 2.08 2.99
CA LEU A 38 -3.18 2.32 4.20
C LEU A 38 -3.78 1.64 5.43
N VAL A 39 -5.10 1.57 5.54
CA VAL A 39 -5.77 1.03 6.74
C VAL A 39 -5.33 -0.41 7.05
N PRO A 40 -5.44 -1.39 6.13
CA PRO A 40 -5.01 -2.76 6.41
C PRO A 40 -3.49 -2.85 6.60
N VAL A 41 -2.68 -2.06 5.89
CA VAL A 41 -1.22 -2.07 6.05
C VAL A 41 -0.81 -1.57 7.43
N LEU A 42 -1.38 -0.44 7.88
CA LEU A 42 -1.12 0.10 9.22
C LEU A 42 -1.62 -0.84 10.32
N ALA A 43 -2.76 -1.51 10.12
CA ALA A 43 -3.26 -2.50 11.06
C ALA A 43 -2.30 -3.69 11.19
N VAL A 44 -1.78 -4.21 10.07
CA VAL A 44 -0.77 -5.27 10.10
C VAL A 44 0.51 -4.78 10.76
N VAL A 45 1.03 -3.60 10.40
CA VAL A 45 2.22 -3.00 11.04
C VAL A 45 2.03 -2.83 12.55
N GLY A 46 0.86 -2.39 13.01
CA GLY A 46 0.53 -2.29 14.44
C GLY A 46 0.55 -3.66 15.13
N LEU A 47 -0.05 -4.67 14.49
CA LEU A 47 0.01 -6.06 14.98
C LEU A 47 1.44 -6.60 15.02
N VAL A 48 2.25 -6.29 14.00
CA VAL A 48 3.69 -6.64 13.96
C VAL A 48 4.38 -6.08 15.19
N ILE A 49 4.27 -4.76 15.42
CA ILE A 49 4.93 -4.07 16.53
C ILE A 49 4.50 -4.67 17.88
N ALA A 50 3.21 -4.97 18.05
CA ALA A 50 2.69 -5.60 19.26
C ALA A 50 3.21 -7.04 19.45
N ALA A 51 3.33 -7.82 18.38
CA ALA A 51 3.78 -9.21 18.40
C ALA A 51 5.31 -9.36 18.45
N SER A 52 6.08 -8.32 18.13
CA SER A 52 7.54 -8.30 18.25
C SER A 52 8.03 -8.64 19.67
N GLY A 53 7.22 -8.33 20.69
CA GLY A 53 7.53 -8.65 22.09
C GLY A 53 7.29 -10.12 22.47
N SER A 54 6.54 -10.88 21.66
CA SER A 54 6.13 -12.26 21.98
C SER A 54 6.83 -13.34 21.14
N GLY A 55 7.79 -12.98 20.27
CA GLY A 55 8.58 -13.94 19.48
C GLY A 55 7.81 -14.68 18.37
N GLY A 56 6.64 -14.18 17.96
CA GLY A 56 5.79 -14.83 16.96
C GLY A 56 6.22 -14.49 15.52
N ASN A 57 6.30 -15.50 14.65
CA ASN A 57 6.64 -15.37 13.22
C ASN A 57 5.43 -15.16 12.29
N VAL A 58 4.30 -14.68 12.80
CA VAL A 58 3.06 -14.45 12.01
C VAL A 58 3.21 -13.24 11.07
N THR A 59 4.16 -12.38 11.41
CA THR A 59 4.51 -11.08 10.83
C THR A 59 4.72 -11.06 9.31
N PRO A 60 5.59 -11.91 8.72
CA PRO A 60 5.90 -11.85 7.30
C PRO A 60 4.73 -12.33 6.44
N ILE A 61 3.93 -13.26 6.98
CA ILE A 61 2.83 -13.91 6.28
C ILE A 61 1.70 -12.92 6.06
N LEU A 62 1.31 -12.16 7.09
CA LEU A 62 0.22 -11.19 6.98
C LEU A 62 0.57 -10.07 5.98
N LEU A 63 1.79 -9.57 6.02
CA LEU A 63 2.22 -8.55 5.07
C LEU A 63 2.25 -9.08 3.63
N PHE A 64 2.63 -10.35 3.43
CA PHE A 64 2.62 -10.99 2.11
C PHE A 64 1.21 -11.03 1.49
N PHE A 65 0.16 -11.19 2.30
CA PHE A 65 -1.22 -11.17 1.79
C PHE A 65 -1.80 -9.76 1.62
N VAL A 66 -1.32 -8.78 2.36
CA VAL A 66 -1.86 -7.41 2.32
C VAL A 66 -1.17 -6.52 1.29
N LEU A 67 0.15 -6.64 1.10
CA LEU A 67 0.91 -5.78 0.18
C LEU A 67 0.46 -5.90 -1.29
N PRO A 68 0.32 -7.11 -1.88
CA PRO A 68 -0.02 -7.22 -3.30
C PRO A 68 -1.39 -6.62 -3.64
N PRO A 69 -2.48 -6.91 -2.90
CA PRO A 69 -3.77 -6.25 -3.12
C PRO A 69 -3.70 -4.73 -2.95
N ALA A 70 -2.96 -4.24 -1.94
CA ALA A 70 -2.81 -2.81 -1.70
C ALA A 70 -2.06 -2.10 -2.84
N LEU A 71 -1.00 -2.72 -3.37
CA LEU A 71 -0.27 -2.25 -4.55
C LEU A 71 -1.16 -2.20 -5.79
N ILE A 72 -1.90 -3.29 -6.07
CA ILE A 72 -2.81 -3.35 -7.21
C ILE A 72 -3.85 -2.23 -7.10
N PHE A 73 -4.42 -2.02 -5.91
CA PHE A 73 -5.38 -0.95 -5.67
C PHE A 73 -4.81 0.43 -5.99
N ILE A 74 -3.60 0.76 -5.49
CA ILE A 74 -2.97 2.07 -5.73
C ILE A 74 -2.68 2.27 -7.22
N VAL A 75 -2.17 1.25 -7.91
CA VAL A 75 -1.90 1.32 -9.35
C VAL A 75 -3.19 1.61 -10.12
N LEU A 76 -4.28 0.89 -9.83
CA LEU A 76 -5.58 1.12 -10.46
C LEU A 76 -6.14 2.51 -10.14
N LEU A 77 -6.00 2.97 -8.89
CA LEU A 77 -6.44 4.29 -8.47
C LEU A 77 -5.70 5.40 -9.24
N LEU A 78 -4.38 5.30 -9.34
CA LEU A 78 -3.56 6.26 -10.07
C LEU A 78 -3.85 6.26 -11.57
N LEU A 79 -4.04 5.09 -12.17
CA LEU A 79 -4.43 4.96 -13.58
C LEU A 79 -5.79 5.60 -13.84
N LEU A 80 -6.78 5.31 -12.98
CA LEU A 80 -8.12 5.86 -13.12
C LEU A 80 -8.13 7.38 -12.91
N TYR A 81 -7.45 7.87 -11.86
CA TYR A 81 -7.31 9.29 -11.59
C TYR A 81 -6.62 10.01 -12.75
N GLY A 82 -5.52 9.46 -13.27
CA GLY A 82 -4.82 10.00 -14.44
C GLY A 82 -5.71 10.05 -15.68
N LEU A 83 -6.48 8.99 -15.94
CA LEU A 83 -7.41 8.93 -17.07
C LEU A 83 -8.54 9.97 -16.95
N LEU A 84 -9.14 10.10 -15.77
CA LEU A 84 -10.23 11.05 -15.52
C LEU A 84 -9.74 12.49 -15.54
N ARG A 85 -8.56 12.76 -14.96
CA ARG A 85 -7.92 14.08 -15.01
C ARG A 85 -7.57 14.47 -16.44
N TRP A 86 -7.04 13.54 -17.23
CA TRP A 86 -6.76 13.79 -18.66
C TRP A 86 -8.01 14.13 -19.46
N ARG A 87 -9.17 13.56 -19.07
CA ARG A 87 -10.47 13.87 -19.65
C ARG A 87 -11.17 15.10 -19.04
N GLY A 88 -10.56 15.75 -18.04
CA GLY A 88 -11.10 16.94 -17.38
C GLY A 88 -12.20 16.67 -16.34
N PHE A 89 -12.26 15.45 -15.78
CA PHE A 89 -13.28 15.04 -14.80
C PHE A 89 -12.78 14.91 -13.35
N ALA A 90 -11.48 15.06 -13.09
CA ALA A 90 -10.91 14.90 -11.76
C ALA A 90 -10.29 16.22 -11.27
N ASP A 91 -11.07 16.96 -10.48
CA ASP A 91 -10.70 18.14 -9.70
C ASP A 91 -11.00 17.90 -8.21
#